data_AF-A0A944FIS1-F1
#
_entry.id   AF-A0A944FIS1-F1
#
_cell.length_a   1.000
_cell.length_b   1.000
_cell.length_c   1.000
_cell.angle_alpha   90.00
_cell.angle_beta   90.00
_cell.angle_gamma   90.00
#
_symmetry.space_group_name_H-M   'P 1'
#
loop_
_entity.id
_entity.type
_entity.pdbx_description
1 polymer ?
#
loop_
_entity_poly.entity_id
_entity_poly.type
_entity_poly.pdbx_seq_one_letter_code
_entity_poly.pdbx_strand_id
1 'polypeptide(L)'
;MSDYTIRSGDRAAFLAGLRELTDFLTANPTVLVPRRPSFAVLVDADDSDARRAGVESAASALGVPVADIGMGYFDARREFGPISYLVIGVPPQDRQ
;
A
#
# COMPACT_ATOMS: atom_id res chain seq x y z
N MET A 1 -5.06 17.97 14.19
CA MET A 1 -5.54 16.73 13.55
C MET A 1 -4.86 16.69 12.19
N SER A 2 -4.36 15.55 11.74
CA SER A 2 -3.77 15.47 10.41
C SER A 2 -4.86 15.63 9.35
N ASP A 3 -4.57 16.34 8.26
CA ASP A 3 -5.52 16.58 7.16
C ASP A 3 -5.70 15.35 6.24
N TYR A 4 -5.25 14.18 6.69
CA TYR A 4 -5.31 12.91 5.99
C TYR A 4 -5.64 11.77 6.95
N THR A 5 -6.24 10.71 6.41
CA THR A 5 -6.49 9.44 7.10
C THR A 5 -5.75 8.32 6.38
N ILE A 6 -4.91 7.58 7.11
CA ILE A 6 -4.26 6.37 6.61
C ILE A 6 -5.12 5.18 6.98
N ARG A 7 -5.69 4.50 5.97
CA ARG A 7 -6.56 3.33 6.17
C ARG A 7 -5.72 2.08 6.42
N SER A 8 -5.26 1.92 7.67
CA SER A 8 -4.55 0.72 8.13
C SER A 8 -5.51 -0.33 8.71
N GLY A 9 -5.24 -1.61 8.45
CA GLY A 9 -5.95 -2.74 9.07
C GLY A 9 -5.26 -3.28 10.32
N ASP A 10 -5.77 -4.40 10.84
CA ASP A 10 -5.14 -5.14 11.94
C ASP A 10 -3.81 -5.77 11.50
N ARG A 11 -2.70 -5.27 12.07
CA ARG A 11 -1.35 -5.72 11.78
C ARG A 11 -1.12 -7.19 12.15
N ALA A 12 -1.64 -7.64 13.29
CA ALA A 12 -1.40 -9.00 13.77
C ALA A 12 -2.11 -10.02 12.87
N ALA A 13 -3.36 -9.75 12.51
CA ALA A 13 -4.14 -10.58 11.60
C ALA A 13 -3.50 -10.64 10.19
N PHE A 14 -3.05 -9.50 9.65
CA PHE A 14 -2.38 -9.45 8.35
C PHE A 14 -1.11 -10.32 8.33
N LEU A 15 -0.27 -10.21 9.36
CA LEU A 15 0.96 -11.01 9.46
C LEU A 15 0.67 -12.50 9.67
N ALA A 16 -0.42 -12.85 10.36
CA ALA A 16 -0.84 -14.25 10.51
C ALA A 16 -1.24 -14.85 9.15
N GLY A 17 -2.10 -14.15 8.39
CA GLY A 17 -2.55 -14.62 7.07
C GLY A 17 -1.42 -14.75 6.04
N LEU A 18 -0.40 -13.89 6.08
CA LEU A 18 0.77 -14.03 5.20
C LEU A 18 1.60 -15.29 5.48
N ARG A 19 1.72 -15.67 6.76
CA ARG A 19 2.40 -16.92 7.15
C ARG A 19 1.60 -18.13 6.70
N GLU A 20 0.30 -18.11 6.95
CA GLU A 20 -0.61 -19.16 6.49
C GLU A 20 -0.59 -19.35 4.97
N LEU A 21 -0.60 -18.25 4.19
CA LEU A 21 -0.48 -18.30 2.73
C LEU A 21 0.85 -18.93 2.29
N THR A 22 1.94 -18.60 2.98
CA THR A 22 3.26 -19.16 2.70
C THR A 22 3.27 -20.68 2.93
N ASP A 23 2.71 -21.13 4.05
CA ASP A 23 2.61 -22.54 4.39
C ASP A 23 1.73 -23.29 3.38
N PHE A 24 0.59 -22.71 3.00
CA PHE A 24 -0.33 -23.28 2.02
C PHE A 24 0.33 -23.44 0.63
N LEU A 25 0.98 -22.41 0.10
CA LEU A 25 1.64 -22.49 -1.21
C LEU A 25 2.82 -23.46 -1.21
N THR A 26 3.53 -23.57 -0.08
CA THR A 26 4.61 -24.56 0.09
C THR A 26 4.08 -25.99 0.04
N ALA A 27 2.93 -26.24 0.68
CA ALA A 27 2.30 -27.56 0.69
C ALA A 27 1.60 -27.94 -0.63
N ASN A 28 1.29 -26.96 -1.49
CA ASN A 28 0.47 -27.16 -2.70
C ASN A 28 1.17 -26.65 -3.97
N PRO A 29 2.20 -27.35 -4.49
CA PRO A 29 3.05 -26.85 -5.58
C PRO A 29 2.35 -26.70 -6.94
N THR A 30 1.15 -27.25 -7.10
CA THR A 30 0.34 -27.09 -8.32
C THR A 30 -0.46 -25.79 -8.34
N VAL A 31 -0.57 -25.09 -7.20
CA VAL A 31 -1.26 -23.81 -7.11
C VAL A 31 -0.39 -22.73 -7.75
N LEU A 32 -0.95 -22.06 -8.76
CA LEU A 32 -0.27 -20.97 -9.46
C LEU A 32 -0.13 -19.75 -8.56
N VAL A 33 1.02 -19.09 -8.63
CA VAL A 33 1.26 -17.80 -7.97
C VAL A 33 1.18 -16.64 -8.97
N PRO A 34 0.67 -15.47 -8.56
CA PRO A 34 0.65 -14.30 -9.41
C PRO A 34 2.07 -13.83 -9.74
N ARG A 35 2.28 -13.30 -10.95
CA ARG A 35 3.59 -12.79 -11.39
C ARG A 35 4.06 -11.55 -10.62
N ARG A 36 3.12 -10.68 -10.21
CA ARG A 36 3.38 -9.40 -9.54
C ARG A 36 2.24 -9.07 -8.53
N PRO A 37 2.13 -9.78 -7.41
CA PRO A 37 1.16 -9.43 -6.36
C PRO A 37 1.52 -8.12 -5.67
N SER A 38 0.51 -7.41 -5.16
CA SER A 38 0.72 -6.17 -4.42
C SER A 38 -0.25 -6.02 -3.25
N PHE A 39 0.24 -5.47 -2.14
CA PHE A 39 -0.57 -5.02 -1.01
C PHE A 39 -0.52 -3.50 -0.93
N ALA A 40 -1.66 -2.84 -0.72
CA ALA A 40 -1.75 -1.38 -0.69
C ALA A 40 -2.39 -0.87 0.60
N VAL A 41 -1.77 0.14 1.19
CA VAL A 41 -2.36 1.01 2.21
C VAL A 41 -2.83 2.29 1.53
N LEU A 42 -4.07 2.70 1.79
CA LEU A 42 -4.66 3.88 1.15
C LEU A 42 -4.60 5.08 2.08
N VAL A 43 -4.13 6.20 1.54
CA VAL A 43 -4.18 7.52 2.17
C VAL A 43 -5.35 8.28 1.55
N ASP A 44 -6.26 8.71 2.40
CA ASP A 44 -7.45 9.48 2.06
C ASP A 44 -7.28 10.92 2.57
N ALA A 45 -7.53 11.90 1.70
CA ALA A 45 -7.34 13.32 1.99
C ALA A 45 -8.09 14.16 0.94
N ASP A 46 -8.61 15.32 1.38
CA ASP A 46 -9.44 16.19 0.54
C ASP A 46 -8.63 16.98 -0.49
N ASP A 47 -7.38 17.34 -0.19
CA ASP A 47 -6.48 18.06 -1.09
C ASP A 47 -5.19 17.29 -1.40
N SER A 48 -4.46 17.78 -2.42
CA SER A 48 -3.26 17.13 -2.94
C SER A 48 -2.06 17.20 -1.98
N ASP A 49 -1.92 18.30 -1.24
CA ASP A 49 -0.77 18.52 -0.35
C ASP A 49 -0.91 17.67 0.91
N ALA A 50 -2.10 17.63 1.50
CA ALA A 50 -2.44 16.74 2.62
C ALA A 50 -2.24 15.26 2.25
N ARG A 51 -2.62 14.89 1.02
CA ARG A 51 -2.39 13.53 0.50
C ARG A 51 -0.92 13.21 0.37
N ARG A 52 -0.13 14.09 -0.25
CA ARG A 52 1.32 13.90 -0.38
C ARG A 52 1.95 13.75 1.01
N ALA A 53 1.59 14.61 1.97
CA ALA A 53 2.08 14.53 3.34
C ALA A 53 1.72 13.20 4.02
N GLY A 54 0.51 12.66 3.79
CA GLY A 54 0.11 11.36 4.31
C GLY A 54 0.90 10.20 3.69
N VAL A 55 1.17 10.25 2.38
CA VAL A 55 2.03 9.27 1.70
C VAL A 55 3.47 9.36 2.20
N GLU A 56 4.03 10.56 2.34
CA GLU A 56 5.38 10.80 2.89
C GLU A 56 5.55 10.24 4.30
N SER A 57 4.56 10.48 5.17
CA SER A 57 4.51 9.96 6.54
C SER A 57 4.64 8.43 6.58
N ALA A 58 3.89 7.71 5.73
CA ALA A 58 3.95 6.26 5.66
C ALA A 58 5.18 5.74 4.88
N ALA A 59 5.65 6.47 3.87
CA ALA A 59 6.82 6.13 3.07
C ALA A 59 8.10 6.09 3.91
N SER A 60 8.21 6.97 4.91
CA SER A 60 9.31 6.99 5.88
C SER A 60 9.51 5.62 6.55
N ALA A 61 8.43 4.96 6.97
CA ALA A 61 8.49 3.64 7.58
C ALA A 61 8.90 2.53 6.59
N LEU A 62 8.62 2.72 5.30
CA LEU A 62 9.06 1.81 4.24
C LEU A 62 10.51 2.07 3.81
N GLY A 63 11.08 3.24 4.09
CA GLY A 63 12.43 3.61 3.68
C GLY A 63 12.56 3.82 2.16
N VAL A 64 11.50 4.30 1.51
CA VAL A 64 11.45 4.56 0.06
C VAL A 64 10.96 5.99 -0.20
N PRO A 65 11.34 6.61 -1.33
CA PRO A 65 10.82 7.92 -1.70
C PRO A 65 9.35 7.84 -2.13
N VAL A 66 8.66 8.98 -2.03
CA VAL A 66 7.36 9.19 -2.66
C VAL A 66 7.54 9.55 -4.12
N ALA A 67 6.75 8.94 -5.00
CA ALA A 67 6.65 9.29 -6.41
C ALA A 67 5.31 9.97 -6.71
N ASP A 68 5.37 11.02 -7.52
CA ASP A 68 4.19 11.61 -8.17
C ASP A 68 3.97 10.84 -9.49
N ILE A 69 2.88 10.10 -9.57
CA ILE A 69 2.55 9.29 -10.75
C ILE A 69 1.52 9.99 -11.65
N GLY A 70 1.26 11.28 -11.41
CA GLY A 70 0.31 12.10 -12.15
C GLY A 70 -1.14 11.92 -11.70
N MET A 71 -2.05 12.74 -12.25
CA MET A 71 -3.50 12.70 -11.99
C MET A 71 -3.87 12.82 -10.49
N GLY A 72 -3.02 13.44 -9.68
CA GLY A 72 -3.26 13.60 -8.23
C GLY A 72 -2.97 12.36 -7.38
N TYR A 73 -2.29 11.35 -7.96
CA TYR A 73 -1.83 10.16 -7.25
C TYR A 73 -0.38 10.30 -6.80
N PHE A 74 -0.15 9.94 -5.54
CA PHE A 74 1.18 9.75 -4.98
C PHE A 74 1.33 8.29 -4.55
N ASP A 75 2.46 7.66 -4.85
CA ASP A 75 2.76 6.33 -4.31
C ASP A 75 4.13 6.26 -3.63
N ALA A 76 4.24 5.33 -2.69
CA ALA A 76 5.50 4.88 -2.15
C ALA A 76 5.52 3.36 -2.23
N ARG A 77 6.54 2.81 -2.85
CA ARG A 77 6.61 1.38 -3.17
C ARG A 77 7.89 0.75 -2.67
N ARG A 78 7.75 -0.35 -1.95
CA ARG A 78 8.87 -1.24 -1.62
C ARG A 78 8.61 -2.65 -2.14
N GLU A 79 9.61 -3.24 -2.77
CA GLU A 79 9.55 -4.60 -3.32
C GLU A 79 10.17 -5.62 -2.35
N PHE A 80 9.56 -6.81 -2.30
CA PHE A 80 10.02 -7.99 -1.59
C PHE A 80 9.99 -9.17 -2.57
N GLY A 81 11.06 -9.33 -3.35
CA GLY A 81 11.06 -10.24 -4.51
C GLY A 81 9.99 -9.78 -5.52
N PRO A 82 9.04 -10.66 -5.94
CA PRO A 82 7.97 -10.27 -6.86
C PRO A 82 6.79 -9.54 -6.18
N ILE A 83 6.79 -9.39 -4.86
CA ILE A 83 5.69 -8.81 -4.08
C ILE A 83 5.95 -7.33 -3.84
N SER A 84 5.00 -6.46 -4.21
CA SER A 84 5.04 -5.04 -3.91
C SER A 84 4.24 -4.69 -2.66
N TYR A 85 4.78 -3.86 -1.77
CA TYR A 85 4.04 -3.18 -0.71
C TYR A 85 3.96 -1.69 -1.02
N LEU A 86 2.72 -1.18 -1.11
CA LEU A 86 2.39 0.14 -1.63
C LEU A 86 1.72 0.98 -0.54
N VAL A 87 2.02 2.27 -0.54
CA VAL A 87 1.17 3.30 0.04
C VAL A 87 0.70 4.15 -1.13
N ILE A 88 -0.61 4.37 -1.24
CA ILE A 88 -1.20 5.12 -2.35
C ILE A 88 -2.07 6.23 -1.78
N GLY A 89 -1.77 7.47 -2.18
CA GLY A 89 -2.68 8.58 -2.06
C GLY A 89 -3.72 8.51 -3.17
N VAL A 90 -4.99 8.32 -2.81
CA VAL A 90 -6.10 8.26 -3.78
C VAL A 90 -6.69 9.67 -3.93
N PRO A 91 -6.85 10.20 -5.16
CA PRO A 91 -7.53 11.47 -5.39
C PRO A 91 -8.94 11.45 -4.81
N PRO A 92 -9.47 12.59 -4.36
CA PRO A 92 -10.86 12.65 -3.96
C PRO A 92 -11.68 12.22 -5.18
N GLN A 93 -12.80 11.54 -4.99
CA GLN A 93 -13.74 11.40 -6.09
C GLN A 93 -14.06 12.81 -6.57
N ASP A 94 -13.76 13.13 -7.84
CA ASP A 94 -14.34 14.31 -8.47
C ASP A 94 -15.85 14.18 -8.23
N ARG A 95 -16.40 15.02 -7.35
CA ARG A 95 -17.84 15.26 -7.33
C ARG A 95 -18.14 15.96 -8.66
N GLN A 96 -18.44 15.16 -9.68
CA GLN A 96 -19.24 15.62 -10.81
C GLN A 96 -20.61 16.06 -10.32
#